data_AF-A0A842UZP4-F1
#
_entry.id   AF-A0A842UZP4-F1
#
_cell.length_a   1.000
_cell.length_b   1.000
_cell.length_c   1.000
_cell.angle_alpha   90.00
_cell.angle_beta   90.00
_cell.angle_gamma   90.00
#
_symmetry.space_group_name_H-M   'P 1'
#
loop_
_entity.id
_entity.type
_entity.pdbx_description
1 polymer ?
#
loop_
_entity_poly.entity_id
_entity_poly.type
_entity_poly.pdbx_seq_one_letter_code
_entity_poly.pdbx_strand_id
1 'polypeptide(L)' 'MNFISKLKRKLKQYRRVISISRKPNRDEFISTLKISGLGVVLIGAVGFLIQLVYQFIIRSLL' A
#
# COMPACT_ATOMS: atom_id res chain seq x y z
N MET A 1 -27.96 -26.63 -11.55
CA MET A 1 -27.25 -26.27 -10.29
C MET A 1 -26.96 -24.78 -10.29
N ASN A 2 -27.58 -24.03 -9.37
CA ASN A 2 -27.81 -22.58 -9.53
C ASN A 2 -26.59 -21.73 -9.15
N PHE A 3 -26.26 -20.73 -9.96
CA PHE A 3 -25.12 -19.80 -9.77
C PHE A 3 -25.06 -19.16 -8.37
N ILE A 4 -26.22 -18.85 -7.79
CA ILE A 4 -26.40 -18.32 -6.43
C ILE A 4 -25.72 -19.22 -5.37
N SER A 5 -25.80 -20.54 -5.54
CA SER A 5 -25.19 -21.50 -4.61
C SER A 5 -23.65 -21.51 -4.69
N LYS A 6 -23.07 -21.31 -5.87
CA LYS A 6 -21.61 -21.17 -6.05
C LYS A 6 -21.10 -19.92 -5.36
N LEU A 7 -21.79 -18.78 -5.51
CA LEU A 7 -21.39 -17.51 -4.90
C LEU A 7 -21.48 -17.58 -3.37
N LYS A 8 -22.57 -18.14 -2.83
CA LYS A 8 -22.74 -18.35 -1.38
C LYS A 8 -21.62 -19.21 -0.77
N ARG A 9 -21.16 -20.25 -1.49
CA ARG A 9 -20.02 -21.07 -1.05
C ARG A 9 -18.70 -20.30 -1.08
N LYS A 10 -18.43 -19.51 -2.12
CA LYS A 10 -17.21 -18.68 -2.20
C LYS A 10 -17.14 -17.62 -1.10
N LEU A 11 -18.25 -16.92 -0.83
CA LEU A 11 -18.31 -15.94 0.26
C LEU A 11 -18.07 -16.59 1.63
N LYS A 12 -18.61 -17.80 1.85
CA LYS A 12 -18.35 -18.57 3.08
C LYS A 12 -16.87 -18.95 3.22
N GLN A 13 -16.21 -19.29 2.11
CA GLN A 13 -14.77 -19.57 2.10
C GLN A 13 -13.94 -18.32 2.42
N TYR A 14 -14.23 -17.17 1.81
CA TYR A 14 -13.52 -15.92 2.08
C TYR A 14 -13.66 -15.48 3.54
N ARG A 15 -14.85 -15.60 4.12
CA ARG A 15 -15.07 -15.31 5.54
C ARG A 15 -14.21 -16.19 6.45
N ARG A 16 -14.02 -17.47 6.09
CA ARG A 16 -13.16 -18.39 6.85
C ARG A 16 -11.69 -17.99 6.75
N VAL A 17 -11.22 -17.57 5.57
CA VAL A 17 -9.84 -17.11 5.37
C VAL A 17 -9.55 -15.87 6.22
N ILE A 18 -10.43 -14.87 6.20
CA ILE A 18 -10.28 -13.64 7.00
C ILE A 18 -10.27 -13.97 8.50
N SER A 19 -11.06 -14.96 8.94
CA SER A 19 -11.10 -15.37 10.35
C SER A 19 -9.87 -16.15 10.82
N ILE A 20 -9.15 -16.82 9.91
CA ILE A 20 -7.91 -17.56 10.22
C ILE A 20 -6.68 -16.64 10.12
N SER A 21 -6.83 -15.50 9.44
CA SER A 21 -5.77 -14.51 9.28
C SER A 21 -5.39 -13.93 10.65
N ARG A 22 -4.08 -13.93 10.99
CA ARG A 22 -3.59 -13.32 12.22
C ARG A 22 -3.76 -11.81 12.13
N LYS A 23 -4.56 -11.23 13.03
CA LYS A 23 -4.65 -9.77 13.17
C LYS A 23 -3.31 -9.25 13.68
N PRO A 24 -2.66 -8.27 13.02
CA PRO A 24 -1.37 -7.76 13.44
C PRO A 24 -1.49 -7.12 14.82
N ASN A 25 -0.49 -7.32 15.67
CA ASN A 25 -0.40 -6.61 16.94
C ASN A 25 -0.06 -5.12 16.69
N ARG A 26 -0.40 -4.24 17.64
CA ARG A 26 -0.13 -2.79 17.53
C ARG A 26 1.36 -2.52 17.30
N ASP A 27 2.25 -3.24 17.96
CA ASP A 27 3.70 -3.04 17.84
C ASP A 27 4.25 -3.47 16.48
N GLU A 28 3.78 -4.60 15.95
CA GLU A 28 4.13 -5.11 14.61
C GLU A 28 3.63 -4.13 13.52
N PHE A 29 2.43 -3.58 13.70
CA PHE A 29 1.86 -2.58 12.80
C PHE A 29 2.69 -1.29 12.79
N ILE A 30 3.02 -0.75 13.96
CA ILE A 30 3.81 0.48 14.08
C ILE A 30 5.23 0.27 13.52
N SER A 31 5.82 -0.90 13.75
CA SER A 31 7.16 -1.21 13.21
C SER A 31 7.16 -1.24 11.68
N THR A 32 6.17 -1.92 11.08
CA THR A 32 5.98 -1.93 9.63
C THR A 32 5.72 -0.52 9.09
N LEU A 33 4.85 0.24 9.75
CA LEU A 33 4.50 1.60 9.37
C LEU A 33 5.72 2.53 9.38
N LYS A 34 6.60 2.42 10.37
CA LYS A 34 7.85 3.21 10.44
C LYS A 34 8.76 2.91 9.26
N ILE A 35 8.96 1.63 8.94
CA ILE A 35 9.84 1.20 7.84
C ILE A 35 9.25 1.63 6.49
N SER A 36 7.96 1.36 6.25
CA SER A 36 7.30 1.77 5.02
C SER A 36 7.22 3.30 4.89
N GLY A 37 6.94 4.01 5.99
CA GLY A 37 6.92 5.47 6.03
C GLY A 37 8.27 6.08 5.66
N LEU A 38 9.37 5.54 6.19
CA LEU A 38 10.72 5.95 5.80
C LEU A 38 10.99 5.72 4.31
N GLY A 39 10.55 4.58 3.76
CA GLY A 39 10.66 4.30 2.32
C GLY A 39 9.91 5.31 1.45
N VAL A 40 8.68 5.65 1.83
CA VAL A 40 7.87 6.66 1.12
C VAL A 40 8.53 8.03 1.14
N VAL A 41 9.06 8.45 2.30
CA VAL A 41 9.76 9.74 2.44
C VAL A 41 11.02 9.77 1.59
N LEU A 42 11.81 8.69 1.58
CA LEU A 42 13.02 8.58 0.76
C LEU A 42 12.71 8.70 -0.74
N ILE A 43 11.76 7.92 -1.23
CA ILE A 43 11.38 7.94 -2.66
C ILE A 43 10.76 9.28 -3.03
N GLY A 44 9.91 9.83 -2.16
CA GLY A 44 9.30 11.15 -2.35
C GLY A 44 10.34 12.27 -2.38
N ALA A 45 11.36 12.23 -1.52
CA ALA A 45 12.45 13.19 -1.51
C ALA A 45 13.29 13.11 -2.79
N VAL A 46 13.62 11.91 -3.26
CA VAL A 46 14.34 11.73 -4.53
C VAL A 46 13.53 12.27 -5.71
N GLY A 47 12.24 11.94 -5.81
CA GLY A 47 11.36 12.47 -6.84
C GLY A 47 11.21 13.99 -6.76
N PHE A 48 11.13 14.54 -5.55
CA PHE A 48 11.06 15.99 -5.31
C PHE A 48 12.35 16.69 -5.75
N LEU A 49 13.52 16.13 -5.46
CA LEU A 49 14.80 16.68 -5.90
C LEU A 49 14.91 16.70 -7.43
N ILE A 50 14.50 15.63 -8.10
CA ILE A 50 14.47 15.58 -9.57
C ILE A 50 13.55 16.66 -10.14
N GLN A 51 12.35 16.81 -9.56
CA GLN A 51 11.40 17.84 -9.99
C GLN A 51 11.92 19.26 -9.74
N LEU A 52 12.60 19.48 -8.62
CA LEU A 52 13.16 20.78 -8.27
C LEU A 52 14.27 21.17 -9.25
N VAL A 53 15.17 20.23 -9.57
CA VAL A 53 16.23 20.44 -10.58
C VAL A 53 15.62 20.70 -11.96
N TYR A 54 14.62 19.92 -12.36
CA TYR A 54 13.91 20.13 -13.62
C TYR A 54 13.27 21.52 -13.68
N GLN A 55 12.55 21.92 -12.63
CA GLN A 55 11.87 23.21 -12.58
C GLN A 55 12.83 24.40 -12.53
N PHE A 56 13.95 24.28 -11.82
CA PHE A 56 14.91 25.38 -11.70
C PHE A 56 15.75 25.54 -12.96
N ILE A 57 16.26 24.45 -13.53
CA ILE A 57 17.19 24.50 -14.66
C ILE A 57 16.46 24.59 -16.00
N ILE A 58 15.48 23.72 -16.25
CA ILE A 58 14.86 23.61 -17.58
C ILE A 58 13.81 24.70 -17.81
N ARG A 59 13.00 25.04 -16.80
CA ARG A 59 11.98 26.09 -16.95
C ARG A 59 12.55 27.51 -16.90
N SER A 60 13.71 27.73 -16.29
CA SER A 60 14.36 29.05 -16.31
C SER A 60 15.04 29.36 -17.65
N LEU A 61 15.27 28.34 -18.49
CA LEU A 61 16.03 28.44 -19.74
C LEU A 61 15.13 28.42 -20.99
N LEU A 62 13.85 28.10 -20.84
CA LEU A 62 12.81 28.12 -21.87
C LEU A 62 11.87 29.30 -21.64
#